data_AF-A0A3D5CEZ2-F1
#
_entry.id   AF-A0A3D5CEZ2-F1
#
_cell.length_a   1.000
_cell.length_b   1.000
_cell.length_c   1.000
_cell.angle_alpha   90.00
_cell.angle_beta   90.00
_cell.angle_gamma   90.00
#
_symmetry.space_group_name_H-M   'P 1'
#
loop_
_entity.id
_entity.type
_entity.pdbx_description
1 polymer ?
#
loop_
_entity_poly.entity_id
_entity_poly.type
_entity_poly.pdbx_seq_one_letter_code
_entity_poly.pdbx_strand_id
1 'polypeptide(L)'
;TTADVDVALRGVSTNAPYTVGAGVATVTLDQSQVAALTDSVAQIDIVELTLEDPAIVVGTELSLFGFGIPISLSLVPTAEAGDLVLRPDSLRVSGLAVTADGVRDQFGSLADPFLQDWRICVAQYLPAAATLTDASVTDDELVATFDIDGLMLDGASKTGSCS
;
A
#
# COMPACT_ATOMS: atom_id res chain seq x y z
N THR A 1 8.11 12.62 7.53
CA THR A 1 7.30 12.89 6.33
C THR A 1 5.91 13.30 6.78
N THR A 2 5.29 14.25 6.08
CA THR A 2 3.94 14.75 6.40
C THR A 2 3.04 14.40 5.22
N ALA A 3 2.09 13.50 5.42
CA ALA A 3 1.11 13.15 4.40
C ALA A 3 0.03 14.24 4.28
N ASP A 4 -0.58 14.37 3.10
CA ASP A 4 -1.83 15.12 2.98
C ASP A 4 -2.99 14.23 3.49
N VAL A 5 -3.82 14.81 4.36
CA VAL A 5 -4.88 14.08 5.04
C VAL A 5 -6.15 14.93 5.07
N ASP A 6 -7.17 14.50 4.35
CA ASP A 6 -8.53 15.05 4.42
C ASP A 6 -9.40 14.16 5.32
N VAL A 7 -10.24 14.78 6.15
CA VAL A 7 -11.16 14.06 7.04
C VAL A 7 -12.55 14.67 6.98
N ALA A 8 -13.50 13.87 6.54
CA ALA A 8 -14.91 14.20 6.49
C ALA A 8 -15.69 13.45 7.58
N LEU A 9 -16.11 14.15 8.64
CA LEU A 9 -16.92 13.58 9.71
C LEU A 9 -18.43 13.77 9.47
N ARG A 10 -19.23 12.80 9.93
CA ARG A 10 -20.69 12.79 9.86
C ARG A 10 -21.30 12.56 11.25
N GLY A 11 -22.47 13.14 11.48
CA GLY A 11 -23.18 13.01 12.76
C GLY A 11 -22.47 13.68 13.94
N VAL A 12 -21.75 14.77 13.69
CA VAL A 12 -21.04 15.54 14.72
C VAL A 12 -22.05 16.36 15.53
N SER A 13 -22.15 16.11 16.83
CA SER A 13 -23.01 16.91 17.70
C SER A 13 -22.34 18.24 18.06
N THR A 14 -23.12 19.31 18.10
CA THR A 14 -22.66 20.66 18.46
C THR A 14 -22.92 21.01 19.93
N ASN A 15 -23.62 20.13 20.64
CA ASN A 15 -23.97 20.27 22.05
C ASN A 15 -23.53 19.03 22.83
N ALA A 16 -23.26 19.21 24.12
CA ALA A 16 -22.93 18.09 24.99
C ALA A 16 -24.09 17.08 25.10
N PRO A 17 -23.81 15.76 25.14
CA PRO A 17 -22.49 15.16 24.94
C PRO A 17 -22.01 15.24 23.48
N TYR A 18 -20.74 15.57 23.29
CA TYR A 18 -20.11 15.61 21.97
C TYR A 18 -19.95 14.20 21.42
N THR A 19 -20.50 13.94 20.24
CA THR A 19 -20.48 12.64 19.58
C THR A 19 -20.14 12.81 18.11
N VAL A 20 -19.53 11.78 17.53
CA VAL A 20 -19.34 11.64 16.08
C VAL A 20 -20.00 10.33 15.68
N GLY A 21 -20.74 10.32 14.57
CA GLY A 21 -21.38 9.10 14.07
C GLY A 21 -20.40 8.23 13.29
N ALA A 22 -19.79 8.81 12.27
CA ALA A 22 -18.82 8.14 11.39
C ALA A 22 -17.92 9.18 10.72
N GLY A 23 -16.87 8.74 10.05
CA GLY A 23 -16.04 9.59 9.20
C GLY A 23 -15.44 8.83 8.04
N VAL A 24 -14.93 9.59 7.07
CA VAL A 24 -14.04 9.10 6.02
C VAL A 24 -12.77 9.92 6.10
N ALA A 25 -11.62 9.26 6.04
CA ALA A 25 -10.34 9.93 5.86
C ALA A 25 -9.73 9.51 4.53
N THR A 26 -9.17 10.47 3.80
CA THR A 26 -8.37 10.23 2.61
C THR A 26 -6.95 10.65 2.91
N VAL A 27 -6.01 9.74 2.71
CA VAL A 27 -4.57 9.99 2.85
C VAL A 27 -3.95 9.93 1.47
N THR A 28 -3.24 11.00 1.11
CA THR A 28 -2.55 11.10 -0.17
C THR A 28 -1.05 11.19 0.08
N LEU A 29 -0.31 10.32 -0.62
CA LEU A 29 1.14 10.20 -0.49
C LEU A 29 1.81 10.37 -1.85
N ASP A 30 2.76 11.30 -1.92
CA ASP A 30 3.64 11.44 -3.07
C ASP A 30 4.70 10.31 -3.11
N GLN A 31 5.37 10.16 -4.25
CA GLN A 31 6.40 9.13 -4.46
C GLN A 31 7.48 9.11 -3.36
N SER A 32 7.95 10.27 -2.91
CA SER A 32 9.01 10.37 -1.90
C SER A 32 8.53 9.87 -0.53
N GLN A 33 7.25 10.08 -0.23
CA GLN A 33 6.63 9.62 1.00
C GLN A 33 6.38 8.12 0.98
N VAL A 34 5.93 7.57 -0.16
CA VAL A 34 5.81 6.12 -0.34
C VAL A 34 7.17 5.43 -0.21
N ALA A 35 8.22 5.97 -0.84
CA ALA A 35 9.57 5.45 -0.72
C ALA A 35 10.08 5.43 0.73
N ALA A 36 9.83 6.50 1.49
CA ALA A 36 10.20 6.56 2.90
C ALA A 36 9.44 5.54 3.77
N LEU A 37 8.21 5.18 3.41
CA LEU A 37 7.45 4.13 4.08
C LEU A 37 8.01 2.74 3.76
N THR A 38 8.36 2.47 2.50
CA THR A 38 8.90 1.18 2.10
C THR A 38 10.22 0.84 2.79
N ASP A 39 11.09 1.81 3.04
CA ASP A 39 12.34 1.60 3.81
C ASP A 39 12.09 1.07 5.23
N SER A 40 10.90 1.31 5.79
CA SER A 40 10.52 0.86 7.12
C SER A 40 9.83 -0.52 7.16
N VAL A 41 9.41 -1.05 6.01
CA VAL A 41 8.53 -2.23 5.91
C VAL A 41 9.10 -3.33 4.99
N ALA A 42 9.89 -2.97 3.98
CA ALA A 42 10.28 -3.89 2.92
C ALA A 42 11.32 -4.91 3.39
N GLN A 43 11.06 -6.17 3.06
CA GLN A 43 12.03 -7.28 3.17
C GLN A 43 12.88 -7.41 1.89
N ILE A 44 12.84 -6.40 1.03
CA ILE A 44 13.40 -6.41 -0.33
C ILE A 44 14.14 -5.10 -0.52
N ASP A 45 15.33 -5.19 -1.09
CA ASP A 45 16.12 -4.02 -1.45
C ASP A 45 15.49 -3.34 -2.67
N ILE A 46 14.66 -2.34 -2.39
CA ILE A 46 14.06 -1.49 -3.41
C ILE A 46 15.11 -0.46 -3.82
N VAL A 47 15.49 -0.50 -5.10
CA VAL A 47 16.51 0.38 -5.68
C VAL A 47 15.86 1.62 -6.29
N GLU A 48 14.63 1.48 -6.78
CA GLU A 48 13.86 2.54 -7.42
C GLU A 48 12.37 2.35 -7.10
N LEU A 49 11.65 3.46 -6.91
CA LEU A 49 10.20 3.45 -6.72
C LEU A 49 9.59 4.64 -7.47
N THR A 50 8.64 4.35 -8.35
CA THR A 50 7.81 5.34 -9.04
C THR A 50 6.32 5.02 -8.85
N LEU A 51 5.49 6.04 -8.97
CA LEU A 51 4.03 5.92 -8.99
C LEU A 51 3.56 6.17 -10.42
N GLU A 52 2.92 5.17 -11.03
CA GLU A 52 2.44 5.19 -12.41
C GLU A 52 1.04 4.60 -12.45
N ASP A 53 -0.01 5.42 -12.50
CA ASP A 53 -1.42 4.96 -12.53
C ASP A 53 -1.63 3.74 -13.47
N PRO A 54 -2.12 2.59 -12.95
CA PRO A 54 -2.72 2.37 -11.62
C PRO A 54 -1.78 1.69 -10.59
N ALA A 55 -0.48 1.72 -10.82
CA ALA A 55 0.50 0.89 -10.14
C ALA A 55 1.64 1.65 -9.43
N ILE A 56 2.20 0.99 -8.43
CA ILE A 56 3.51 1.32 -7.85
C ILE A 56 4.53 0.49 -8.62
N VAL A 57 5.50 1.14 -9.25
CA VAL A 57 6.56 0.47 -10.00
C VAL A 57 7.82 0.46 -9.15
N VAL A 58 8.28 -0.73 -8.76
CA VAL A 58 9.47 -0.92 -7.93
C VAL A 58 10.59 -1.59 -8.73
N GLY A 59 11.79 -1.01 -8.68
CA GLY A 59 13.02 -1.57 -9.22
C GLY A 59 13.76 -2.37 -8.15
N THR A 60 14.21 -3.58 -8.49
CA THR A 60 15.02 -4.43 -7.61
C THR A 60 15.93 -5.36 -8.44
N GLU A 61 16.74 -6.19 -7.77
CA GLU A 61 17.66 -7.12 -8.43
C GLU A 61 17.29 -8.57 -8.12
N LEU A 62 17.15 -9.38 -9.17
CA LEU A 62 17.02 -10.82 -9.06
C LEU A 62 18.41 -11.47 -9.11
N SER A 63 18.80 -12.15 -8.02
CA SER A 63 20.07 -12.89 -7.99
C SER A 63 19.95 -14.24 -8.68
N LEU A 64 20.66 -14.41 -9.81
CA LEU A 64 20.72 -15.66 -10.57
C LEU A 64 22.18 -16.07 -10.83
N PHE A 65 22.56 -17.26 -10.38
CA PHE A 65 23.93 -17.79 -10.50
C PHE A 65 25.03 -16.84 -9.97
N GLY A 66 24.70 -15.99 -9.00
CA GLY A 66 25.61 -14.98 -8.44
C GLY A 66 25.68 -13.67 -9.23
N PHE A 67 24.85 -13.51 -10.27
CA PHE A 67 24.69 -12.26 -11.02
C PHE A 67 23.38 -11.57 -10.63
N GLY A 68 23.42 -10.27 -10.35
CA GLY A 68 22.24 -9.44 -10.16
C GLY A 68 21.64 -9.05 -11.50
N ILE A 69 20.40 -9.44 -11.75
CA ILE A 69 19.64 -9.02 -12.94
C ILE A 69 18.65 -7.95 -12.53
N PRO A 70 18.72 -6.72 -13.07
CA PRO A 70 17.78 -5.67 -12.75
C PRO A 70 16.41 -6.03 -13.29
N ILE A 71 15.43 -5.97 -12.39
CA ILE A 71 14.02 -6.19 -12.67
C ILE A 71 13.19 -5.01 -12.16
N SER A 72 12.03 -4.81 -12.77
CA SER A 72 11.03 -3.84 -12.33
C SER A 72 9.69 -4.53 -12.21
N LEU A 73 8.98 -4.32 -11.11
CA LEU A 73 7.71 -4.94 -10.80
C LEU A 73 6.63 -3.86 -10.72
N SER A 74 5.55 -4.04 -11.47
CA SER A 74 4.34 -3.23 -11.37
C SER A 74 3.41 -3.87 -10.34
N LEU A 75 3.09 -3.11 -9.28
CA LEU A 75 2.26 -3.54 -8.16
C LEU A 75 1.00 -2.69 -8.09
N VAL A 76 -0.16 -3.30 -8.27
CA VAL A 76 -1.45 -2.61 -8.12
C VAL A 76 -1.89 -2.70 -6.66
N PRO A 77 -2.00 -1.57 -5.93
CA PRO A 77 -2.53 -1.57 -4.58
C PRO A 77 -4.04 -1.79 -4.58
N THR A 78 -4.52 -2.46 -3.54
CA THR A 78 -5.93 -2.67 -3.23
C THR A 78 -6.12 -2.75 -1.72
N ALA A 79 -7.34 -2.52 -1.22
CA ALA A 79 -7.67 -2.74 0.18
C ALA A 79 -8.46 -4.05 0.35
N GLU A 80 -8.01 -4.93 1.25
CA GLU A 80 -8.72 -6.17 1.55
C GLU A 80 -8.72 -6.44 3.05
N ALA A 81 -9.92 -6.57 3.63
CA ALA A 81 -10.11 -6.83 5.05
C ALA A 81 -9.36 -5.84 5.98
N GLY A 82 -9.14 -4.60 5.53
CA GLY A 82 -8.39 -3.58 6.27
C GLY A 82 -6.88 -3.59 6.03
N ASP A 83 -6.35 -4.54 5.27
CA ASP A 83 -4.95 -4.59 4.84
C ASP A 83 -4.75 -3.88 3.50
N LEU A 84 -3.55 -3.32 3.31
CA LEU A 84 -3.08 -2.93 2.00
C LEU A 84 -2.50 -4.16 1.30
N VAL A 85 -3.07 -4.53 0.15
CA VAL A 85 -2.62 -5.66 -0.66
C VAL A 85 -2.02 -5.14 -1.96
N LEU A 86 -0.73 -5.37 -2.16
CA LEU A 86 -0.01 -5.05 -3.39
C LEU A 86 0.02 -6.29 -4.29
N ARG A 87 -0.58 -6.18 -5.48
CA ARG A 87 -0.68 -7.29 -6.42
C ARG A 87 0.28 -7.13 -7.58
N PRO A 88 1.12 -8.13 -7.85
CA PRO A 88 1.90 -8.19 -9.08
C PRO A 88 1.00 -8.14 -10.32
N ASP A 89 1.15 -7.12 -11.14
CA ASP A 89 0.51 -7.00 -12.45
C ASP A 89 1.46 -7.43 -13.57
N SER A 90 2.67 -6.88 -13.58
CA SER A 90 3.67 -7.16 -14.62
C SER A 90 5.10 -7.06 -14.09
N LEU A 91 6.01 -7.80 -14.72
CA LEU A 91 7.44 -7.77 -14.45
C LEU A 91 8.20 -7.33 -15.70
N ARG A 92 9.19 -6.48 -15.55
CA ARG A 92 10.13 -6.13 -16.62
C ARG A 92 11.50 -6.65 -16.26
N VAL A 93 12.16 -7.32 -17.19
CA VAL A 93 13.53 -7.82 -17.03
C VAL A 93 14.43 -7.11 -18.03
N SER A 94 15.43 -6.36 -17.55
CA SER A 94 16.30 -5.54 -18.41
C SER A 94 15.52 -4.63 -19.38
N GLY A 95 14.38 -4.08 -18.93
CA GLY A 95 13.52 -3.21 -19.72
C GLY A 95 12.54 -3.90 -20.69
N LEU A 96 12.59 -5.23 -20.81
CA LEU A 96 11.62 -5.99 -21.60
C LEU A 96 10.43 -6.43 -20.73
N ALA A 97 9.21 -6.09 -21.13
CA ALA A 97 8.00 -6.45 -20.42
C ALA A 97 7.65 -7.93 -20.58
N VAL A 98 7.38 -8.59 -19.45
CA VAL A 98 6.94 -9.98 -19.36
C VAL A 98 5.74 -10.03 -18.42
N THR A 99 4.64 -10.64 -18.85
CA THR A 99 3.48 -10.84 -17.98
C THR A 99 3.83 -11.81 -16.85
N ALA A 100 3.14 -11.74 -15.71
CA ALA A 100 3.37 -12.66 -14.59
C ALA A 100 3.41 -14.15 -15.01
N ASP A 101 2.53 -14.55 -15.93
CA ASP A 101 2.52 -15.91 -16.49
C ASP A 101 3.75 -16.19 -17.35
N GLY A 102 4.16 -15.25 -18.21
CA GLY A 102 5.37 -15.37 -19.03
C GLY A 102 6.66 -15.43 -18.20
N VAL A 103 6.67 -14.82 -17.02
CA VAL A 103 7.79 -14.90 -16.09
C VAL A 103 7.88 -16.32 -15.51
N ARG A 104 6.75 -16.91 -15.09
CA ARG A 104 6.72 -18.30 -14.61
C ARG A 104 7.18 -19.28 -15.68
N ASP A 105 6.81 -19.04 -16.94
CA ASP A 105 7.24 -19.87 -18.06
C ASP A 105 8.77 -19.80 -18.31
N GLN A 106 9.39 -18.63 -18.10
CA GLN A 106 10.83 -18.41 -18.34
C GLN A 106 11.72 -18.74 -17.13
N PHE A 107 11.28 -18.37 -15.93
CA PHE A 107 12.09 -18.43 -14.71
C PHE A 107 11.61 -19.49 -13.71
N GLY A 108 10.45 -20.11 -13.96
CA GLY A 108 9.87 -21.13 -13.10
C GLY A 108 9.62 -20.61 -11.68
N SER A 109 9.87 -21.47 -10.69
CA SER A 109 9.65 -21.17 -9.27
C SER A 109 10.58 -20.10 -8.70
N LEU A 110 11.58 -19.64 -9.45
CA LEU A 110 12.49 -18.57 -9.01
C LEU A 110 11.79 -17.21 -8.95
N ALA A 111 10.70 -17.04 -9.71
CA ALA A 111 9.91 -15.82 -9.72
C ALA A 111 8.77 -15.82 -8.68
N ASP A 112 8.43 -16.98 -8.11
CA ASP A 112 7.31 -17.12 -7.16
C ASP A 112 7.35 -16.11 -6.01
N PRO A 113 8.51 -15.78 -5.40
CA PRO A 113 8.56 -14.79 -4.33
C PRO A 113 8.11 -13.38 -4.75
N PHE A 114 8.27 -13.03 -6.03
CA PHE A 114 7.91 -11.73 -6.59
C PHE A 114 6.51 -11.71 -7.18
N LEU A 115 5.93 -12.87 -7.45
CA LEU A 115 4.62 -13.02 -8.09
C LEU A 115 3.49 -13.38 -7.10
N GLN A 116 3.76 -13.26 -5.80
CA GLN A 116 2.77 -13.42 -4.73
C GLN A 116 2.19 -12.07 -4.31
N ASP A 117 0.94 -12.05 -3.84
CA ASP A 117 0.32 -10.87 -3.24
C ASP A 117 1.07 -10.48 -1.96
N TRP A 118 1.43 -9.21 -1.83
CA TRP A 118 2.09 -8.69 -0.62
C TRP A 118 1.07 -8.00 0.26
N ARG A 119 0.85 -8.53 1.46
CA ARG A 119 -0.06 -7.95 2.44
C ARG A 119 0.72 -7.13 3.44
N ILE A 120 0.32 -5.87 3.60
CA ILE A 120 0.91 -4.93 4.54
C ILE A 120 -0.15 -4.59 5.58
N CYS A 121 0.18 -4.89 6.83
CA CYS A 121 -0.67 -4.54 7.96
C CYS A 121 -0.59 -3.03 8.23
N VAL A 122 -1.49 -2.27 7.64
CA VAL A 122 -1.57 -0.82 7.88
C VAL A 122 -2.24 -0.49 9.22
N ALA A 123 -3.13 -1.37 9.71
CA ALA A 123 -3.88 -1.14 10.95
C ALA A 123 -3.00 -0.93 12.19
N GLN A 124 -1.79 -1.50 12.22
CA GLN A 124 -0.85 -1.32 13.35
C GLN A 124 -0.32 0.12 13.50
N TYR A 125 -0.42 0.93 12.44
CA TYR A 125 -0.01 2.33 12.44
C TYR A 125 -1.18 3.29 12.56
N LEU A 126 -2.41 2.77 12.57
CA LEU A 126 -3.64 3.55 12.52
C LEU A 126 -4.41 3.38 13.83
N PRO A 127 -5.19 4.39 14.25
CA PRO A 127 -6.15 4.24 15.33
C PRO A 127 -7.08 3.05 15.07
N ALA A 128 -7.42 2.29 16.12
CA ALA A 128 -8.30 1.12 16.01
C ALA A 128 -9.70 1.44 15.44
N ALA A 129 -10.10 2.71 15.46
CA ALA A 129 -11.35 3.19 14.87
C ALA A 129 -11.27 3.38 13.34
N ALA A 130 -10.09 3.31 12.72
CA ALA A 130 -9.89 3.51 11.29
C ALA A 130 -9.67 2.17 10.58
N THR A 131 -10.38 1.95 9.46
CA THR A 131 -10.25 0.75 8.63
C THR A 131 -9.95 1.16 7.20
N LEU A 132 -8.90 0.61 6.58
CA LEU A 132 -8.61 0.83 5.16
C LEU A 132 -9.71 0.18 4.32
N THR A 133 -10.35 0.96 3.46
CA THR A 133 -11.44 0.51 2.59
C THR A 133 -11.09 0.58 1.11
N ASP A 134 -10.14 1.44 0.74
CA ASP A 134 -9.66 1.55 -0.64
C ASP A 134 -8.20 2.02 -0.68
N ALA A 135 -7.46 1.59 -1.70
CA ALA A 135 -6.11 2.08 -1.98
C ALA A 135 -5.84 1.98 -3.49
N SER A 136 -5.43 3.08 -4.11
CA SER A 136 -5.12 3.16 -5.54
C SER A 136 -3.96 4.11 -5.82
N VAL A 137 -3.22 3.87 -6.89
CA VAL A 137 -2.36 4.93 -7.47
C VAL A 137 -3.20 5.70 -8.48
N THR A 138 -3.26 7.01 -8.33
CA THR A 138 -3.94 7.93 -9.24
C THR A 138 -2.95 9.01 -9.64
N ASP A 139 -2.78 9.22 -10.94
CA ASP A 139 -1.72 10.09 -11.48
C ASP A 139 -0.33 9.66 -10.95
N ASP A 140 0.28 10.48 -10.08
CA ASP A 140 1.58 10.27 -9.43
C ASP A 140 1.48 10.18 -7.89
N GLU A 141 0.29 9.86 -7.36
CA GLU A 141 0.01 9.79 -5.93
C GLU A 141 -0.61 8.44 -5.53
N LEU A 142 -0.24 7.94 -4.34
CA LEU A 142 -0.94 6.83 -3.69
C LEU A 142 -2.06 7.41 -2.81
N VAL A 143 -3.30 7.09 -3.14
CA VAL A 143 -4.49 7.52 -2.42
C VAL A 143 -5.05 6.35 -1.63
N ALA A 144 -5.17 6.51 -0.31
CA ALA A 144 -5.74 5.52 0.59
C ALA A 144 -6.97 6.10 1.29
N THR A 145 -8.09 5.37 1.24
CA THR A 145 -9.35 5.77 1.89
C THR A 145 -9.62 4.90 3.10
N PHE A 146 -10.03 5.54 4.19
CA PHE A 146 -10.31 4.90 5.46
C PHE A 146 -11.71 5.27 5.95
N ASP A 147 -12.46 4.27 6.42
CA ASP A 147 -13.67 4.51 7.21
C ASP A 147 -13.30 4.66 8.68
N ILE A 148 -13.94 5.62 9.36
CA ILE A 148 -13.76 5.91 10.78
C ILE A 148 -15.05 5.60 11.53
N ASP A 149 -14.96 4.72 12.53
CA ASP A 149 -16.03 4.48 13.48
C ASP A 149 -16.04 5.54 14.60
N GLY A 150 -17.04 6.43 14.54
CA GLY A 150 -17.21 7.53 15.49
C GLY A 150 -17.48 7.07 16.93
N LEU A 151 -17.98 5.84 17.11
CA LEU A 151 -18.27 5.25 18.42
C LEU A 151 -17.01 4.76 19.15
N MET A 152 -15.89 4.63 18.43
CA MET A 152 -14.61 4.12 18.93
C MET A 152 -13.54 5.21 19.08
N LEU A 153 -13.91 6.49 18.95
CA LEU A 153 -12.96 7.61 19.02
C LEU A 153 -12.34 7.81 20.41
N ASP A 154 -13.04 7.37 21.46
CA ASP A 154 -12.51 7.26 22.82
C ASP A 154 -11.36 6.23 22.91
N GLY A 155 -11.32 5.26 22.00
CA GLY A 155 -10.24 4.29 21.79
C GLY A 155 -9.16 4.72 20.80
N ALA A 156 -9.22 5.93 20.21
CA ALA A 156 -8.32 6.37 19.13
C ALA A 156 -6.82 6.41 19.51
N SER A 157 -6.50 6.33 20.79
CA SER A 157 -5.12 6.21 21.29
C SER A 157 -4.54 4.79 21.19
N LYS A 158 -5.36 3.79 20.88
CA LYS A 158 -4.93 2.41 20.60
C LYS A 158 -4.81 2.21 19.10
N THR A 159 -3.73 1.57 18.67
CA THR A 159 -3.58 1.16 17.29
C THR A 159 -4.39 -0.11 17.00
N GLY A 160 -4.76 -0.31 15.74
CA GLY A 160 -5.37 -1.54 15.27
C GLY A 160 -4.37 -2.71 15.20
N SER A 161 -4.87 -3.88 14.82
CA SER A 161 -4.06 -5.08 14.59
C SER A 161 -4.62 -5.84 13.41
N CYS A 162 -3.75 -6.47 12.63
CA CYS A 162 -4.15 -7.38 11.56
C CYS A 162 -4.16 -8.83 12.08
N SER A 163 -5.05 -9.66 11.54
CA SER A 163 -5.33 -11.03 12.02
C SER A 163 -4.54 -12.12 11.32
#